data_AF-A0A534QFF1-F1
#
_entry.id   AF-A0A534QFF1-F1
#
_cell.length_a   1.000
_cell.length_b   1.000
_cell.length_c   1.000
_cell.angle_alpha   90.00
_cell.angle_beta   90.00
_cell.angle_gamma   90.00
#
_symmetry.space_group_name_H-M   'P 1'
#
loop_
_entity.id
_entity.type
_entity.pdbx_description
1 polymer ?
#
loop_
_entity_poly.entity_id
_entity_poly.type
_entity_poly.pdbx_seq_one_letter_code
_entity_poly.pdbx_strand_id
1 'polypeptide(L)'
;MSQARLRRGRAAGAQLLHAGRRGAAHARARDRALDRGGRPATPAAHRQRLPRRRRQHPPDPALRRARSGRGRPRAGRGARDPGDLRRPGRQPHRRARHRRREGRRDAASLRPRRPARHDAAARRLRPGGSRQSAQDPPRRQGLRRDARAAPAGGGVIDWGGLVGAAWAAPGRADDAVDGAVPAAVVRPGGVEEVQAVVRAAAEGRQALVASGRGAHLDVGAPPARLDALVRLDRLARLIDHQAADMTVTVETGCSLACLAAALAAAGQWLPVDPPRPEDTTVGGLIAADLSGPLRASQGTVRDLLIGLRVVGADGALITGGGRVVKNVAGYDLPKLHVGALGTVGVIVEATFKVRPRPAAEEAMVVACRSAREAADAALAVRDSDADPLWLEVAGAGGLPEGPGEGAAAVVGL
;
A
#
# COMPACT_ATOMS: atom_id res chain seq x y z
N MET A 1 -29.59 22.26 -7.71
CA MET A 1 -28.40 21.70 -7.03
C MET A 1 -27.72 22.84 -6.30
N SER A 2 -27.64 22.77 -4.98
CA SER A 2 -26.89 23.75 -4.18
C SER A 2 -25.43 23.27 -4.07
N GLN A 3 -24.47 24.17 -4.26
CA GLN A 3 -23.04 23.88 -4.16
C GLN A 3 -22.44 24.69 -3.00
N ALA A 4 -21.68 24.03 -2.14
CA ALA A 4 -20.92 24.69 -1.08
C ALA A 4 -19.43 24.32 -1.20
N ARG A 5 -18.55 25.32 -1.03
CA ARG A 5 -17.10 25.13 -0.95
C ARG A 5 -16.67 25.12 0.50
N LEU A 6 -15.97 24.08 0.92
CA LEU A 6 -15.37 23.99 2.25
C LEU A 6 -13.84 24.05 2.10
N ARG A 7 -13.21 25.03 2.77
CA ARG A 7 -11.74 25.09 2.88
C ARG A 7 -11.29 24.24 4.05
N ARG A 8 -10.42 23.26 3.81
CA ARG A 8 -9.87 22.46 4.89
C ARG A 8 -8.73 23.22 5.59
N GLY A 9 -9.07 23.89 6.69
CA GLY A 9 -8.07 24.39 7.64
C GLY A 9 -7.26 23.22 8.24
N ARG A 10 -5.98 23.47 8.57
CA ARG A 10 -5.12 22.46 9.20
C ARG A 10 -5.79 21.91 10.46
N ALA A 11 -5.76 20.58 10.58
CA ALA A 11 -6.31 19.76 11.66
C ALA A 11 -7.84 19.66 11.73
N ALA A 12 -8.45 19.03 10.72
CA ALA A 12 -9.70 18.30 10.89
C ALA A 12 -9.70 17.09 9.94
N GLY A 13 -9.57 15.88 10.51
CA GLY A 13 -9.71 14.61 9.81
C GLY A 13 -11.11 14.51 9.18
N ALA A 14 -11.19 13.94 7.99
CA ALA A 14 -12.48 13.60 7.40
C ALA A 14 -13.02 12.46 8.26
N GLN A 15 -14.12 12.70 8.98
CA GLN A 15 -14.80 11.66 9.73
C GLN A 15 -15.48 10.73 8.72
N LEU A 16 -14.83 9.59 8.44
CA LEU A 16 -15.46 8.48 7.75
C LEU A 16 -16.59 7.95 8.63
N LEU A 17 -17.80 7.90 8.08
CA LEU A 17 -18.95 7.36 8.78
C LEU A 17 -18.89 5.83 8.81
N HIS A 18 -18.84 5.27 10.01
CA HIS A 18 -19.02 3.85 10.25
C HIS A 18 -20.47 3.54 10.63
N ALA A 19 -20.98 2.43 10.08
CA ALA A 19 -22.16 1.76 10.61
C ALA A 19 -21.84 1.22 12.01
N GLY A 20 -22.54 1.72 13.02
CA GLY A 20 -22.20 1.55 14.42
C GLY A 20 -22.35 0.12 14.96
N ARG A 21 -21.45 -0.22 15.89
CA ARG A 21 -21.76 -1.04 17.06
C ARG A 21 -21.22 -0.33 18.30
N ARG A 22 -22.11 -0.13 19.27
CA ARG A 22 -21.94 0.71 20.46
C ARG A 22 -20.97 0.05 21.46
N GLY A 23 -20.07 0.84 22.03
CA GLY A 23 -19.26 0.55 23.20
C GLY A 23 -18.75 1.86 23.81
N ALA A 24 -18.83 2.00 25.13
CA ALA A 24 -18.76 3.26 25.87
C ALA A 24 -17.39 3.95 25.89
N ALA A 25 -17.40 5.29 26.00
CA ALA A 25 -16.22 6.14 26.10
C ALA A 25 -15.76 6.31 27.56
N HIS A 26 -14.48 6.07 27.82
CA HIS A 26 -13.81 6.51 29.05
C HIS A 26 -13.25 7.93 28.89
N ALA A 27 -13.44 8.72 29.95
CA ALA A 27 -13.13 10.14 30.07
C ALA A 27 -11.64 10.46 30.00
N ARG A 28 -11.29 11.64 29.46
CA ARG A 28 -9.99 12.29 29.63
C ARG A 28 -10.11 13.57 30.44
N ALA A 29 -9.16 13.74 31.35
CA ALA A 29 -9.01 14.89 32.22
C ALA A 29 -8.25 16.05 31.54
N ARG A 30 -8.83 17.23 31.77
CA ARG A 30 -8.39 18.64 31.76
C ARG A 30 -6.92 19.04 31.57
N ASP A 31 -6.81 20.07 30.71
CA ASP A 31 -6.14 21.38 30.82
C ASP A 31 -4.67 21.51 31.24
N ARG A 32 -3.92 22.22 30.37
CA ARG A 32 -3.25 23.49 30.73
C ARG A 32 -2.94 24.32 29.48
N ALA A 33 -3.36 25.59 29.55
CA ALA A 33 -3.10 26.66 28.59
C ALA A 33 -1.84 27.47 28.98
N LEU A 34 -1.54 28.49 28.14
CA LEU A 34 -0.54 29.58 28.23
C LEU A 34 0.75 29.35 27.42
N ASP A 35 1.33 30.32 26.69
CA ASP A 35 0.85 31.59 26.15
C ASP A 35 1.85 32.06 25.07
N ARG A 36 1.37 32.94 24.19
CA ARG A 36 2.01 33.93 23.26
C ARG A 36 3.53 33.98 23.02
N GLY A 37 3.84 34.20 21.73
CA GLY A 37 4.53 35.43 21.30
C GLY A 37 5.84 35.28 20.50
N GLY A 38 5.92 35.99 19.37
CA GLY A 38 7.20 36.51 18.83
C GLY A 38 7.73 35.91 17.53
N ARG A 39 7.38 36.52 16.39
CA ARG A 39 8.23 36.54 15.17
C ARG A 39 9.36 37.56 15.39
N PRO A 40 10.53 37.39 14.76
CA PRO A 40 10.80 38.27 13.63
C PRO A 40 11.55 37.66 12.42
N ALA A 41 11.36 38.39 11.32
CA ALA A 41 12.10 38.59 10.07
C ALA A 41 13.37 37.78 9.70
N THR A 42 13.40 37.46 8.41
CA THR A 42 14.50 37.01 7.55
C THR A 42 15.63 38.05 7.44
N PRO A 43 16.84 37.62 7.03
CA PRO A 43 17.30 38.08 5.72
C PRO A 43 17.96 36.99 4.86
N ALA A 44 17.94 37.28 3.56
CA ALA A 44 18.40 36.46 2.45
C ALA A 44 19.91 36.53 2.21
N ALA A 45 20.34 35.59 1.35
CA ALA A 45 21.49 35.62 0.47
C ALA A 45 22.86 35.19 1.05
N HIS A 46 23.28 33.98 0.68
CA HIS A 46 24.60 33.81 0.08
C HIS A 46 24.56 32.73 -1.00
N ARG A 47 24.67 33.19 -2.25
CA ARG A 47 24.95 32.36 -3.42
C ARG A 47 26.42 31.93 -3.35
N GLN A 48 26.69 30.64 -3.24
CA GLN A 48 27.98 30.08 -3.65
C GLN A 48 27.79 29.22 -4.91
N ARG A 49 28.42 29.68 -5.99
CA ARG A 49 28.64 28.93 -7.23
C ARG A 49 29.91 28.11 -7.05
N LEU A 50 29.82 26.80 -7.28
CA LEU A 50 30.98 25.93 -7.49
C LEU A 50 30.76 24.98 -8.68
N PRO A 51 31.85 24.51 -9.32
CA PRO A 51 31.97 24.48 -10.77
C PRO A 51 31.57 23.16 -11.44
N ARG A 52 31.18 23.28 -12.71
CA ARG A 52 31.00 22.16 -13.65
C ARG A 52 32.32 21.40 -13.83
N ARG A 53 32.36 20.11 -13.47
CA ARG A 53 33.37 19.17 -13.99
C ARG A 53 32.74 17.95 -14.66
N ARG A 54 33.03 17.88 -15.97
CA ARG A 54 33.29 16.74 -16.85
C ARG A 54 32.52 15.44 -16.62
N ARG A 55 31.63 15.14 -17.57
CA ARG A 55 31.15 13.78 -17.89
C ARG A 55 32.34 12.90 -18.27
N GLN A 56 32.51 11.77 -17.58
CA GLN A 56 33.35 10.66 -18.03
C GLN A 56 32.47 9.63 -18.76
N HIS A 57 32.97 9.10 -19.88
CA HIS A 57 32.35 8.04 -20.66
C HIS A 57 32.55 6.67 -19.97
N PRO A 58 31.60 5.72 -20.08
CA PRO A 58 31.80 4.35 -19.63
C PRO A 58 32.72 3.56 -20.59
N PRO A 59 33.53 2.60 -20.09
CA PRO A 59 34.40 1.76 -20.93
C PRO A 59 33.65 0.61 -21.63
N ASP A 60 34.24 0.17 -22.75
CA ASP A 60 33.77 -0.83 -23.72
C ASP A 60 33.87 -2.29 -23.17
N PRO A 61 32.89 -3.19 -23.39
CA PRO A 61 32.96 -4.55 -22.86
C PRO A 61 33.63 -5.52 -23.85
N ALA A 62 34.85 -5.94 -23.53
CA ALA A 62 35.55 -7.02 -24.26
C ALA A 62 35.28 -8.40 -23.64
N LEU A 63 34.81 -9.31 -24.51
CA LEU A 63 35.10 -10.75 -24.59
C LEU A 63 34.62 -11.70 -23.46
N ARG A 64 33.61 -12.53 -23.77
CA ARG A 64 33.53 -13.92 -23.29
C ARG A 64 33.63 -14.90 -24.45
N ARG A 65 34.69 -15.72 -24.42
CA ARG A 65 34.92 -16.88 -25.29
C ARG A 65 33.99 -18.03 -24.90
N ALA A 66 33.40 -18.67 -25.91
CA ALA A 66 32.76 -19.97 -25.79
C ALA A 66 33.83 -21.09 -25.82
N ARG A 67 33.68 -22.10 -24.97
CA ARG A 67 34.27 -23.44 -25.22
C ARG A 67 33.23 -24.53 -24.97
N SER A 68 33.33 -25.49 -25.88
CA SER A 68 32.51 -26.65 -26.21
C SER A 68 32.84 -27.90 -25.40
N GLY A 69 31.89 -28.85 -25.34
CA GLY A 69 32.15 -30.29 -25.09
C GLY A 69 30.95 -30.97 -24.42
N ARG A 70 30.02 -31.59 -25.17
CA ARG A 70 29.94 -33.00 -25.63
C ARG A 70 29.61 -34.03 -24.53
N GLY A 71 28.42 -34.64 -24.61
CA GLY A 71 28.03 -35.89 -23.95
C GLY A 71 26.67 -36.39 -24.48
N ARG A 72 26.62 -37.65 -24.93
CA ARG A 72 25.63 -38.26 -25.86
C ARG A 72 24.37 -38.87 -25.19
N PRO A 73 23.35 -39.32 -25.96
CA PRO A 73 21.96 -39.49 -25.53
C PRO A 73 21.56 -40.95 -25.17
N ARG A 74 20.38 -41.12 -24.56
CA ARG A 74 19.65 -42.40 -24.51
C ARG A 74 18.18 -42.26 -24.92
N ALA A 75 17.73 -43.28 -25.64
CA ALA A 75 16.49 -43.46 -26.40
C ALA A 75 15.22 -43.59 -25.51
N GLY A 76 14.08 -43.04 -25.95
CA GLY A 76 12.92 -43.80 -26.47
C GLY A 76 11.73 -43.59 -25.51
N ARG A 77 10.46 -43.43 -25.88
CA ARG A 77 9.65 -43.83 -27.05
C ARG A 77 8.41 -42.92 -27.14
N GLY A 78 7.91 -42.71 -28.37
CA GLY A 78 6.49 -42.56 -28.78
C GLY A 78 5.69 -41.35 -28.25
N ALA A 79 4.86 -40.64 -29.02
CA ALA A 79 4.39 -40.84 -30.38
C ALA A 79 3.67 -39.56 -30.85
N ARG A 80 3.70 -39.36 -32.18
CA ARG A 80 2.77 -38.63 -33.06
C ARG A 80 2.85 -37.09 -33.10
N ASP A 81 3.47 -36.64 -34.19
CA ASP A 81 3.25 -35.37 -34.90
C ASP A 81 1.76 -35.03 -35.07
N PRO A 82 1.46 -33.74 -35.08
CA PRO A 82 0.74 -33.17 -36.22
C PRO A 82 1.58 -32.08 -36.89
N GLY A 83 1.68 -32.21 -38.21
CA GLY A 83 2.46 -31.36 -39.08
C GLY A 83 1.90 -29.94 -39.25
N ASP A 84 2.75 -29.13 -39.89
CA ASP A 84 2.45 -27.84 -40.50
C ASP A 84 2.14 -26.65 -39.59
N LEU A 85 3.19 -26.14 -38.94
CA LEU A 85 3.28 -24.70 -38.63
C LEU A 85 4.50 -24.08 -39.30
N ARG A 86 4.26 -23.46 -40.46
CA ARG A 86 5.22 -22.58 -41.15
C ARG A 86 5.60 -21.42 -40.22
N ARG A 87 6.88 -21.33 -39.85
CA ARG A 87 7.49 -20.15 -39.21
C ARG A 87 7.92 -19.14 -40.28
N PRO A 88 7.56 -17.85 -40.19
CA PRO A 88 8.35 -16.81 -40.82
C PRO A 88 9.46 -16.34 -39.87
N GLY A 89 10.69 -16.40 -40.36
CA GLY A 89 11.93 -16.11 -39.65
C GLY A 89 12.12 -14.63 -39.31
N ARG A 90 13.05 -14.41 -38.37
CA ARG A 90 13.62 -13.11 -38.04
C ARG A 90 14.52 -12.63 -39.18
N GLN A 91 14.41 -11.36 -39.57
CA GLN A 91 15.47 -10.66 -40.29
C GLN A 91 15.96 -9.45 -39.47
N PRO A 92 17.29 -9.31 -39.24
CA PRO A 92 17.89 -8.16 -38.59
C PRO A 92 18.56 -7.24 -39.62
N HIS A 93 18.32 -5.92 -39.60
CA HIS A 93 19.20 -4.97 -40.29
C HIS A 93 19.43 -3.68 -39.49
N ARG A 94 20.63 -3.15 -39.74
CA ARG A 94 21.39 -2.14 -38.99
C ARG A 94 20.95 -0.70 -39.29
N ARG A 95 21.21 0.17 -38.29
CA ARG A 95 21.58 1.60 -38.31
C ARG A 95 21.40 2.43 -39.61
N ALA A 96 20.79 3.61 -39.45
CA ALA A 96 21.36 4.89 -39.90
C ALA A 96 20.82 6.05 -39.05
N ARG A 97 21.70 6.96 -38.62
CA ARG A 97 21.38 8.28 -38.04
C ARG A 97 21.34 9.29 -39.18
N HIS A 98 20.40 10.24 -39.18
CA HIS A 98 20.65 11.63 -39.60
C HIS A 98 19.59 12.57 -38.98
N ARG A 99 20.00 13.82 -38.75
CA ARG A 99 19.28 14.89 -38.04
C ARG A 99 18.74 15.95 -39.04
N ARG A 100 17.64 16.60 -38.62
CA ARG A 100 17.27 18.03 -38.71
C ARG A 100 16.60 18.62 -39.98
N ARG A 101 15.46 19.28 -39.67
CA ARG A 101 14.85 20.55 -40.15
C ARG A 101 13.75 20.52 -41.23
N GLU A 102 12.64 21.19 -40.82
CA GLU A 102 11.58 21.90 -41.58
C GLU A 102 10.72 21.09 -42.56
N GLY A 103 9.40 21.27 -42.70
CA GLY A 103 8.55 22.41 -42.33
C GLY A 103 7.11 22.00 -41.99
N ARG A 104 6.35 23.00 -41.53
CA ARG A 104 4.96 22.94 -41.09
C ARG A 104 3.97 22.97 -42.26
N ARG A 105 2.80 22.39 -41.99
CA ARG A 105 1.45 22.69 -42.49
C ARG A 105 1.26 22.52 -44.01
N ASP A 106 0.35 21.61 -44.36
CA ASP A 106 -0.84 21.99 -45.12
C ASP A 106 -1.99 21.04 -44.82
N ALA A 107 -3.13 21.65 -44.50
CA ALA A 107 -4.42 20.99 -44.41
C ALA A 107 -4.98 20.86 -45.81
N ALA A 108 -5.28 19.62 -46.25
CA ALA A 108 -6.14 19.38 -47.38
C ALA A 108 -7.19 18.34 -47.01
N SER A 109 -8.41 18.82 -47.00
CA SER A 109 -9.71 18.18 -46.83
C SER A 109 -9.82 16.77 -47.44
N LEU A 110 -10.06 15.75 -46.61
CA LEU A 110 -10.66 14.50 -47.04
C LEU A 110 -11.73 14.04 -46.03
N ARG A 111 -12.99 14.31 -46.37
CA ARG A 111 -14.16 13.51 -45.95
C ARG A 111 -15.01 13.28 -47.21
N PRO A 112 -15.91 12.29 -47.25
CA PRO A 112 -15.77 10.90 -46.80
C PRO A 112 -16.25 9.96 -47.93
N ARG A 113 -15.43 9.02 -48.42
CA ARG A 113 -15.93 7.93 -49.28
C ARG A 113 -16.07 6.65 -48.45
N ARG A 114 -17.32 6.21 -48.25
CA ARG A 114 -17.67 4.89 -47.73
C ARG A 114 -17.02 3.81 -48.60
N PRO A 115 -16.26 2.85 -48.05
CA PRO A 115 -15.89 1.65 -48.79
C PRO A 115 -17.13 0.79 -49.01
N ALA A 116 -17.37 0.42 -50.27
CA ALA A 116 -18.32 -0.59 -50.67
C ALA A 116 -17.91 -1.95 -50.09
N ARG A 117 -18.90 -2.71 -49.61
CA ARG A 117 -18.73 -4.03 -49.00
C ARG A 117 -18.26 -5.04 -50.05
N HIS A 118 -16.99 -5.44 -49.97
CA HIS A 118 -16.51 -6.67 -50.59
C HIS A 118 -15.74 -7.46 -49.54
N ASP A 119 -16.48 -8.10 -48.63
CA ASP A 119 -15.98 -9.23 -47.86
C ASP A 119 -17.01 -10.35 -47.95
N ALA A 120 -16.55 -11.55 -48.30
CA ALA A 120 -17.35 -12.76 -48.28
C ALA A 120 -17.92 -12.99 -46.88
N ALA A 121 -19.18 -13.43 -46.79
CA ALA A 121 -19.86 -13.67 -45.53
C ALA A 121 -19.03 -14.61 -44.64
N ALA A 122 -18.57 -14.10 -43.50
CA ALA A 122 -17.92 -14.91 -42.49
C ALA A 122 -18.85 -16.06 -42.09
N ARG A 123 -18.34 -17.31 -42.15
CA ARG A 123 -19.02 -18.49 -41.64
C ARG A 123 -19.43 -18.22 -40.19
N ARG A 124 -20.74 -18.12 -39.93
CA ARG A 124 -21.28 -18.05 -38.56
C ARG A 124 -21.04 -19.39 -37.88
N LEU A 125 -19.94 -19.49 -37.14
CA LEU A 125 -19.84 -20.45 -36.06
C LEU A 125 -20.84 -20.00 -34.99
N ARG A 126 -21.98 -20.70 -34.89
CA ARG A 126 -22.80 -20.61 -33.68
C ARG A 126 -21.93 -21.08 -32.52
N PRO A 127 -21.84 -20.34 -31.40
CA PRO A 127 -21.32 -20.94 -30.19
C PRO A 127 -22.26 -22.09 -29.84
N GLY A 128 -21.76 -23.33 -29.90
CA GLY A 128 -22.38 -24.41 -29.15
C GLY A 128 -22.49 -23.96 -27.70
N GLY A 129 -23.62 -24.27 -27.06
CA GLY A 129 -24.03 -23.73 -25.76
C GLY A 129 -22.86 -23.53 -24.80
N SER A 130 -22.87 -22.40 -24.10
CA SER A 130 -21.84 -21.96 -23.16
C SER A 130 -21.34 -23.14 -22.31
N ARG A 131 -20.22 -23.74 -22.73
CA ARG A 131 -19.37 -24.50 -21.83
C ARG A 131 -18.76 -23.45 -20.92
N GLN A 132 -19.41 -23.25 -19.76
CA GLN A 132 -18.86 -22.46 -18.68
C GLN A 132 -17.41 -22.90 -18.47
N SER A 133 -16.49 -21.96 -18.65
CA SER A 133 -15.16 -22.08 -18.08
C SER A 133 -15.36 -22.35 -16.59
N ALA A 134 -14.69 -23.33 -16.02
CA ALA A 134 -14.65 -23.59 -14.57
C ALA A 134 -13.87 -22.49 -13.82
N GLN A 135 -14.09 -21.23 -14.21
CA GLN A 135 -13.53 -20.00 -13.65
C GLN A 135 -14.65 -19.09 -13.14
N ASP A 136 -15.74 -19.68 -12.64
CA ASP A 136 -16.49 -18.99 -11.61
C ASP A 136 -15.51 -18.64 -10.47
N PRO A 137 -15.63 -17.46 -9.81
CA PRO A 137 -15.03 -17.33 -8.49
C PRO A 137 -15.52 -18.55 -7.69
N PRO A 138 -14.64 -19.28 -6.99
CA PRO A 138 -15.08 -20.45 -6.27
C PRO A 138 -16.29 -20.02 -5.44
N ARG A 139 -17.41 -20.73 -5.59
CA ARG A 139 -18.50 -20.65 -4.63
C ARG A 139 -17.84 -20.60 -3.27
N ARG A 140 -18.38 -19.81 -2.33
CA ARG A 140 -17.99 -19.85 -0.91
C ARG A 140 -18.29 -21.25 -0.31
N GLN A 141 -17.73 -22.33 -0.83
CA GLN A 141 -17.03 -23.25 0.03
C GLN A 141 -15.97 -22.38 0.67
N GLY A 142 -16.28 -21.87 1.86
CA GLY A 142 -15.25 -21.40 2.75
C GLY A 142 -14.17 -22.46 2.67
N LEU A 143 -12.96 -22.06 2.28
CA LEU A 143 -11.78 -22.77 2.74
C LEU A 143 -12.05 -22.91 4.22
N ARG A 144 -12.51 -24.09 4.66
CA ARG A 144 -12.48 -24.45 6.05
C ARG A 144 -11.00 -24.37 6.32
N ARG A 145 -10.57 -23.24 6.89
CA ARG A 145 -9.30 -23.15 7.57
C ARG A 145 -9.48 -24.05 8.79
N ASP A 146 -9.46 -25.36 8.54
CA ASP A 146 -9.12 -26.37 9.53
C ASP A 146 -7.61 -26.28 9.79
N ALA A 147 -7.05 -25.07 9.84
CA ALA A 147 -5.79 -24.80 10.50
C ALA A 147 -6.09 -24.90 11.99
N ARG A 148 -6.27 -26.14 12.46
CA ARG A 148 -6.29 -26.43 13.89
C ARG A 148 -5.02 -25.81 14.45
N ALA A 149 -5.17 -24.96 15.45
CA ALA A 149 -4.02 -24.36 16.11
C ALA A 149 -3.08 -25.48 16.55
N ALA A 150 -1.80 -25.39 16.21
CA ALA A 150 -0.81 -26.35 16.68
C ALA A 150 -0.87 -26.42 18.21
N PRO A 151 -0.72 -27.58 18.86
CA PRO A 151 -0.78 -27.65 20.32
C PRO A 151 0.25 -26.69 20.95
N ALA A 152 -0.14 -26.03 22.03
CA ALA A 152 0.77 -25.16 22.78
C ALA A 152 1.97 -25.98 23.29
N GLY A 153 3.17 -25.40 23.25
CA GLY A 153 4.29 -25.94 24.01
C GLY A 153 4.16 -25.49 25.47
N GLY A 154 4.39 -26.41 26.41
CA GLY A 154 4.32 -26.13 27.85
C GLY A 154 5.50 -25.35 28.42
N GLY A 155 6.34 -24.73 27.58
CA GLY A 155 7.53 -24.02 28.02
C GLY A 155 7.20 -22.60 28.51
N VAL A 156 7.74 -22.22 29.67
CA VAL A 156 7.73 -20.84 30.16
C VAL A 156 8.87 -20.09 29.48
N ILE A 157 8.56 -18.99 28.81
CA ILE A 157 9.56 -18.12 28.18
C ILE A 157 9.82 -16.92 29.09
N ASP A 158 11.09 -16.67 29.42
CA ASP A 158 11.49 -15.44 30.08
C ASP A 158 11.54 -14.28 29.07
N TRP A 159 10.37 -13.70 28.81
CA TRP A 159 10.24 -12.52 27.95
C TRP A 159 11.05 -11.32 28.48
N GLY A 160 11.15 -11.17 29.80
CA GLY A 160 11.88 -10.08 30.43
C GLY A 160 13.38 -10.16 30.16
N GLY A 161 13.94 -11.37 30.12
CA GLY A 161 15.33 -11.60 29.69
C GLY A 161 15.61 -11.22 28.24
N LEU A 162 14.60 -11.27 27.36
CA LEU A 162 14.75 -10.97 25.92
C LEU A 162 14.63 -9.48 25.59
N VAL A 163 13.68 -8.77 26.20
CA VAL A 163 13.39 -7.36 25.86
C VAL A 163 13.63 -6.38 27.01
N GLY A 164 14.08 -6.88 28.16
CA GLY A 164 14.15 -6.17 29.43
C GLY A 164 12.86 -6.31 30.25
N ALA A 165 13.01 -6.50 31.57
CA ALA A 165 11.89 -6.74 32.48
C ALA A 165 10.82 -5.63 32.47
N ALA A 166 11.19 -4.38 32.21
CA ALA A 166 10.25 -3.27 32.09
C ALA A 166 9.34 -3.34 30.84
N TRP A 167 9.69 -4.19 29.86
CA TRP A 167 9.06 -4.28 28.56
C TRP A 167 8.36 -5.61 28.31
N ALA A 168 8.26 -6.44 29.34
CA ALA A 168 7.46 -7.65 29.36
C ALA A 168 6.48 -7.60 30.56
N ALA A 169 5.22 -7.93 30.33
CA ALA A 169 4.20 -7.93 31.38
C ALA A 169 3.15 -9.02 31.11
N PRO A 170 2.41 -9.47 32.13
CA PRO A 170 1.20 -10.25 31.92
C PRO A 170 0.18 -9.45 31.08
N GLY A 171 -0.55 -10.14 30.20
CA GLY A 171 -1.60 -9.51 29.40
C GLY A 171 -2.80 -9.07 30.23
N ARG A 172 -3.47 -8.02 29.76
CA ARG A 172 -4.65 -7.42 30.42
C ARG A 172 -5.83 -7.37 29.45
N ALA A 173 -7.02 -7.06 29.98
CA ALA A 173 -8.23 -6.91 29.16
C ALA A 173 -8.06 -5.87 28.02
N ASP A 174 -7.33 -4.79 28.28
CA ASP A 174 -7.06 -3.73 27.28
C ASP A 174 -6.10 -4.18 26.15
N ASP A 175 -5.41 -5.31 26.34
CA ASP A 175 -4.54 -5.93 25.34
C ASP A 175 -5.26 -7.01 24.52
N ALA A 176 -6.57 -7.19 24.73
CA ALA A 176 -7.33 -8.22 24.04
C ALA A 176 -7.32 -8.00 22.52
N VAL A 177 -7.07 -9.09 21.79
CA VAL A 177 -7.19 -9.14 20.32
C VAL A 177 -8.51 -9.82 20.01
N ASP A 178 -9.49 -9.03 19.56
CA ASP A 178 -10.85 -9.51 19.25
C ASP A 178 -11.46 -10.36 20.40
N GLY A 179 -11.31 -9.85 21.63
CA GLY A 179 -11.80 -10.49 22.86
C GLY A 179 -10.87 -11.54 23.49
N ALA A 180 -9.82 -11.99 22.80
CA ALA A 180 -8.83 -12.91 23.37
C ALA A 180 -7.74 -12.15 24.13
N VAL A 181 -7.66 -12.35 25.45
CA VAL A 181 -6.61 -11.75 26.29
C VAL A 181 -5.31 -12.54 26.14
N PRO A 182 -4.17 -11.89 25.81
CA PRO A 182 -2.88 -12.57 25.72
C PRO A 182 -2.39 -13.02 27.10
N ALA A 183 -1.62 -14.11 27.17
CA ALA A 183 -0.96 -14.48 28.43
C ALA A 183 0.16 -13.48 28.79
N ALA A 184 0.90 -12.99 27.79
CA ALA A 184 1.95 -11.98 27.96
C ALA A 184 1.89 -10.87 26.90
N VAL A 185 2.40 -9.70 27.26
CA VAL A 185 2.65 -8.59 26.34
C VAL A 185 4.14 -8.28 26.36
N VAL A 186 4.74 -8.22 25.17
CA VAL A 186 6.18 -8.03 24.99
C VAL A 186 6.42 -6.85 24.06
N ARG A 187 7.31 -5.93 24.44
CA ARG A 187 7.55 -4.68 23.71
C ARG A 187 9.02 -4.57 23.30
N PRO A 188 9.45 -5.26 22.23
CA PRO A 188 10.84 -5.15 21.76
C PRO A 188 11.18 -3.72 21.34
N GLY A 189 12.42 -3.30 21.56
CA GLY A 189 12.96 -1.98 21.23
C GLY A 189 13.82 -1.94 19.95
N GLY A 190 14.04 -3.10 19.31
CA GLY A 190 14.85 -3.21 18.10
C GLY A 190 14.57 -4.50 17.34
N VAL A 191 15.15 -4.61 16.14
CA VAL A 191 14.93 -5.76 15.25
C VAL A 191 15.48 -7.04 15.88
N GLU A 192 16.63 -6.96 16.54
CA GLU A 192 17.31 -8.08 17.19
C GLU A 192 16.44 -8.68 18.31
N GLU A 193 15.80 -7.83 19.11
CA GLU A 193 14.84 -8.23 20.14
C GLU A 193 13.59 -8.89 19.52
N VAL A 194 13.05 -8.35 18.42
CA VAL A 194 11.95 -9.00 17.69
C VAL A 194 12.35 -10.40 17.21
N GLN A 195 13.55 -10.55 16.66
CA GLN A 195 14.07 -11.85 16.22
C GLN A 195 14.20 -12.83 17.40
N ALA A 196 14.70 -12.38 18.54
CA ALA A 196 14.83 -13.19 19.74
C ALA A 196 13.46 -13.66 20.26
N VAL A 197 12.47 -12.75 20.33
CA VAL A 197 11.09 -13.06 20.72
C VAL A 197 10.47 -14.11 19.80
N VAL A 198 10.62 -13.95 18.48
CA VAL A 198 10.04 -14.89 17.52
C VAL A 198 10.72 -16.26 17.59
N ARG A 199 12.05 -16.32 17.76
CA ARG A 199 12.78 -17.60 17.94
C ARG A 199 12.34 -18.32 19.20
N ALA A 200 12.29 -17.63 20.33
CA ALA A 200 11.84 -18.21 21.59
C ALA A 200 10.40 -18.73 21.47
N ALA A 201 9.51 -17.97 20.83
CA ALA A 201 8.14 -18.42 20.60
C ALA A 201 8.08 -19.65 19.69
N ALA A 202 8.89 -19.72 18.63
CA ALA A 202 8.95 -20.87 17.75
C ALA A 202 9.42 -22.13 18.49
N GLU A 203 10.50 -22.03 19.29
CA GLU A 203 11.02 -23.10 20.14
C GLU A 203 9.98 -23.56 21.18
N GLY A 204 9.32 -22.60 21.83
CA GLY A 204 8.25 -22.83 22.81
C GLY A 204 6.90 -23.20 22.21
N ARG A 205 6.76 -23.25 20.87
CA ARG A 205 5.48 -23.43 20.15
C ARG A 205 4.37 -22.48 20.61
N GLN A 206 4.74 -21.23 20.91
CA GLN A 206 3.84 -20.18 21.34
C GLN A 206 3.27 -19.39 20.16
N ALA A 207 1.98 -19.07 20.22
CA ALA A 207 1.25 -18.29 19.24
C ALA A 207 1.40 -16.79 19.55
N LEU A 208 1.88 -16.05 18.55
CA LEU A 208 2.11 -14.61 18.64
C LEU A 208 1.11 -13.83 17.79
N VAL A 209 0.70 -12.67 18.28
CA VAL A 209 0.13 -11.59 17.45
C VAL A 209 1.07 -10.40 17.52
N ALA A 210 1.46 -9.85 16.37
CA ALA A 210 2.18 -8.60 16.29
C ALA A 210 1.21 -7.43 16.14
N SER A 211 1.45 -6.35 16.88
CA SER A 211 0.60 -5.16 16.84
C SER A 211 1.43 -3.89 17.01
N GLY A 212 0.98 -2.80 16.38
CA GLY A 212 1.48 -1.46 16.71
C GLY A 212 0.83 -0.95 17.99
N ARG A 213 -0.02 0.08 17.84
CA ARG A 213 -0.76 0.70 18.95
C ARG A 213 -2.08 0.02 19.30
N GLY A 214 -2.49 -1.01 18.54
CA GLY A 214 -3.70 -1.77 18.81
C GLY A 214 -4.99 -1.26 18.15
N ALA A 215 -4.90 -0.22 17.30
CA ALA A 215 -6.09 0.43 16.73
C ALA A 215 -6.98 -0.49 15.87
N HIS A 216 -6.41 -1.53 15.26
CA HIS A 216 -7.08 -2.39 14.27
C HIS A 216 -7.01 -3.88 14.64
N LEU A 217 -7.03 -4.19 15.94
CA LEU A 217 -6.98 -5.58 16.46
C LEU A 217 -8.29 -6.35 16.27
N ASP A 218 -9.34 -5.66 15.86
CA ASP A 218 -10.68 -6.18 15.53
C ASP A 218 -10.81 -6.59 14.05
N VAL A 219 -9.76 -6.38 13.24
CA VAL A 219 -9.76 -6.73 11.83
C VAL A 219 -9.32 -8.17 11.63
N GLY A 220 -10.20 -9.00 11.07
CA GLY A 220 -9.89 -10.39 10.71
C GLY A 220 -10.76 -11.39 11.45
N ALA A 221 -10.19 -12.54 11.78
CA ALA A 221 -10.83 -13.55 12.61
C ALA A 221 -10.16 -13.55 13.99
N PRO A 222 -10.91 -13.78 15.09
CA PRO A 222 -10.33 -13.90 16.41
C PRO A 222 -9.24 -14.98 16.45
N PRO A 223 -8.13 -14.76 17.17
CA PRO A 223 -7.08 -15.75 17.28
C PRO A 223 -7.58 -16.97 18.07
N ALA A 224 -7.38 -18.18 17.54
CA ALA A 224 -7.72 -19.41 18.26
C ALA A 224 -6.84 -19.65 19.49
N ARG A 225 -5.63 -19.07 19.50
CA ARG A 225 -4.70 -19.04 20.64
C ARG A 225 -3.89 -17.74 20.58
N LEU A 226 -3.63 -17.17 21.75
CA LEU A 226 -2.81 -15.97 21.90
C LEU A 226 -1.94 -16.09 23.15
N ASP A 227 -0.72 -16.58 22.97
CA ASP A 227 0.22 -16.77 24.08
C ASP A 227 0.97 -15.46 24.39
N ALA A 228 1.35 -14.71 23.35
CA ALA A 228 1.90 -13.38 23.54
C ALA A 228 1.50 -12.37 22.47
N LEU A 229 1.27 -11.13 22.92
CA LEU A 229 1.09 -9.96 22.07
C LEU A 229 2.42 -9.20 21.97
N VAL A 230 2.97 -9.10 20.77
CA VAL A 230 4.22 -8.38 20.49
C VAL A 230 3.89 -6.97 20.04
N ARG A 231 4.15 -5.96 20.88
CA ARG A 231 3.90 -4.55 20.58
C ARG A 231 5.14 -3.90 19.99
N LEU A 232 5.01 -3.38 18.77
CA LEU A 232 6.10 -2.78 18.01
C LEU A 232 6.20 -1.27 18.19
N ASP A 233 5.47 -0.68 19.13
CA ASP A 233 5.38 0.78 19.29
C ASP A 233 6.69 1.46 19.68
N ARG A 234 7.67 0.72 20.21
CA ARG A 234 9.04 1.21 20.46
C ARG A 234 9.90 1.28 19.20
N LEU A 235 9.55 0.52 18.15
CA LEU A 235 10.19 0.60 16.83
C LEU A 235 9.58 1.78 16.06
N ALA A 236 9.90 3.01 16.47
CA ALA A 236 9.28 4.24 15.98
C ALA A 236 10.29 5.27 15.40
N ARG A 237 11.39 4.80 14.82
CA ARG A 237 12.42 5.65 14.20
C ARG A 237 12.15 5.90 12.71
N LEU A 238 12.46 7.12 12.28
CA LEU A 238 12.69 7.43 10.87
C LEU A 238 14.11 6.96 10.51
N ILE A 239 14.22 5.94 9.66
CA ILE A 239 15.50 5.30 9.33
C ILE A 239 16.24 6.06 8.23
N ASP A 240 15.52 6.46 7.19
CA ASP A 240 16.08 7.18 6.05
C ASP A 240 15.00 8.02 5.35
N HIS A 241 15.35 9.22 4.90
CA HIS A 241 14.46 10.07 4.11
C HIS A 241 15.25 10.74 2.99
N GLN A 242 15.12 10.19 1.78
CA GLN A 242 15.72 10.74 0.57
C GLN A 242 14.70 11.63 -0.13
N ALA A 243 14.63 12.90 0.29
CA ALA A 243 13.66 13.85 -0.23
C ALA A 243 13.77 14.04 -1.76
N ALA A 244 14.99 14.04 -2.31
CA ALA A 244 15.22 14.15 -3.75
C ALA A 244 14.64 12.96 -4.54
N ASP A 245 14.70 11.76 -3.97
CA ASP A 245 14.21 10.53 -4.58
C ASP A 245 12.74 10.25 -4.25
N MET A 246 12.12 11.08 -3.41
CA MET A 246 10.77 10.91 -2.88
C MET A 246 10.58 9.52 -2.25
N THR A 247 11.54 9.10 -1.42
CA THR A 247 11.45 7.84 -0.68
C THR A 247 11.71 8.04 0.80
N VAL A 248 11.01 7.26 1.62
CA VAL A 248 11.18 7.26 3.08
C VAL A 248 11.20 5.83 3.61
N THR A 249 12.13 5.52 4.51
CA THR A 249 12.19 4.27 5.27
C THR A 249 11.93 4.58 6.75
N VAL A 250 11.01 3.84 7.36
CA VAL A 250 10.60 3.99 8.74
C VAL A 250 10.44 2.64 9.41
N GLU A 251 10.59 2.62 10.73
CA GLU A 251 10.14 1.49 11.53
C GLU A 251 8.61 1.44 11.60
N THR A 252 8.06 0.23 11.72
CA THR A 252 6.61 0.00 11.60
C THR A 252 5.79 0.45 12.81
N GLY A 253 6.41 0.69 13.95
CA GLY A 253 5.79 1.30 15.13
C GLY A 253 5.56 2.81 15.01
N CYS A 254 6.14 3.48 14.00
CA CYS A 254 5.85 4.89 13.72
C CYS A 254 4.35 5.11 13.51
N SER A 255 3.77 6.11 14.17
CA SER A 255 2.41 6.56 13.84
C SER A 255 2.39 7.31 12.52
N LEU A 256 1.25 7.28 11.83
CA LEU A 256 1.08 8.07 10.60
C LEU A 256 1.21 9.58 10.87
N ALA A 257 0.80 10.04 12.05
CA ALA A 257 1.00 11.43 12.48
C ALA A 257 2.49 11.80 12.57
N CYS A 258 3.32 10.94 13.17
CA CYS A 258 4.76 11.16 13.26
C CYS A 258 5.41 11.18 11.86
N LEU A 259 5.05 10.22 11.00
CA LEU A 259 5.53 10.18 9.62
C LEU A 259 5.10 11.42 8.82
N ALA A 260 3.86 11.86 8.95
CA ALA A 260 3.36 13.05 8.28
C ALA A 260 4.12 14.32 8.73
N ALA A 261 4.42 14.45 10.02
CA ALA A 261 5.20 15.57 10.54
C ALA A 261 6.63 15.58 9.98
N ALA A 262 7.29 14.42 9.92
CA ALA A 262 8.63 14.29 9.34
C ALA A 262 8.67 14.67 7.85
N LEU A 263 7.73 14.16 7.06
CA LEU A 263 7.66 14.45 5.62
C LEU A 263 7.28 15.90 5.30
N ALA A 264 6.47 16.53 6.16
CA ALA A 264 6.03 17.91 5.98
C ALA A 264 7.21 18.90 5.97
N ALA A 265 8.30 18.61 6.69
CA ALA A 265 9.51 19.44 6.69
C ALA A 265 10.15 19.54 5.30
N ALA A 266 9.97 18.52 4.45
CA ALA A 266 10.44 18.50 3.06
C ALA A 266 9.35 18.88 2.04
N GLY A 267 8.17 19.35 2.50
CA GLY A 267 7.03 19.61 1.61
C GLY A 267 6.47 18.34 0.97
N GLN A 268 6.62 17.19 1.62
CA GLN A 268 6.19 15.88 1.13
C GLN A 268 5.12 15.26 2.03
N TRP A 269 4.46 14.22 1.53
CA TRP A 269 3.49 13.41 2.27
C TRP A 269 3.41 11.98 1.72
N LEU A 270 2.93 11.07 2.56
CA LEU A 270 2.46 9.75 2.14
C LEU A 270 0.95 9.88 1.88
N PRO A 271 0.47 9.76 0.63
CA PRO A 271 -0.92 10.05 0.28
C PRO A 271 -1.83 8.85 0.61
N VAL A 272 -1.98 8.58 1.91
CA VAL A 272 -2.87 7.56 2.46
C VAL A 272 -3.77 8.18 3.52
N ASP A 273 -5.01 7.73 3.56
CA ASP A 273 -6.09 8.27 4.40
C ASP A 273 -6.90 7.14 5.05
N PRO A 274 -6.26 6.25 5.83
CA PRO A 274 -6.97 5.17 6.49
C PRO A 274 -7.96 5.70 7.53
N PRO A 275 -8.97 4.91 7.93
CA PRO A 275 -9.79 5.23 9.10
C PRO A 275 -8.92 5.34 10.36
N ARG A 276 -9.25 6.29 11.24
CA ARG A 276 -8.51 6.57 12.49
C ARG A 276 -7.00 6.78 12.28
N PRO A 277 -6.58 7.72 11.41
CA PRO A 277 -5.18 7.92 11.08
C PRO A 277 -4.31 8.30 12.28
N GLU A 278 -4.89 8.94 13.30
CA GLU A 278 -4.25 9.34 14.56
C GLU A 278 -3.74 8.15 15.39
N ASP A 279 -4.47 7.04 15.39
CA ASP A 279 -4.15 5.83 16.16
C ASP A 279 -3.41 4.77 15.31
N THR A 280 -3.31 5.01 14.01
CA THR A 280 -2.73 4.07 13.06
C THR A 280 -1.20 4.17 13.02
N THR A 281 -0.55 3.03 13.21
CA THR A 281 0.90 2.85 12.94
C THR A 281 1.13 2.38 11.51
N VAL A 282 2.33 2.62 10.97
CA VAL A 282 2.76 2.13 9.65
C VAL A 282 2.58 0.61 9.50
N GLY A 283 2.93 -0.17 10.51
CA GLY A 283 2.73 -1.62 10.52
C GLY A 283 1.26 -2.01 10.43
N GLY A 284 0.40 -1.34 11.20
CA GLY A 284 -1.05 -1.53 11.15
C GLY A 284 -1.66 -1.17 9.79
N LEU A 285 -1.23 -0.05 9.19
CA LEU A 285 -1.62 0.36 7.84
C LEU A 285 -1.35 -0.75 6.81
N ILE A 286 -0.13 -1.32 6.84
CA ILE A 286 0.27 -2.38 5.91
C ILE A 286 -0.46 -3.69 6.21
N ALA A 287 -0.44 -4.13 7.47
CA ALA A 287 -0.95 -5.43 7.87
C ALA A 287 -2.46 -5.57 7.61
N ALA A 288 -3.23 -4.50 7.80
CA ALA A 288 -4.66 -4.47 7.57
C ALA A 288 -5.07 -3.92 6.19
N ASP A 289 -4.11 -3.59 5.30
CA ASP A 289 -4.34 -3.00 3.97
C ASP A 289 -5.32 -1.81 4.00
N LEU A 290 -5.15 -0.93 4.99
CA LEU A 290 -6.09 0.16 5.22
C LEU A 290 -5.99 1.18 4.09
N SER A 291 -7.15 1.57 3.55
CA SER A 291 -7.25 2.52 2.46
C SER A 291 -8.45 3.44 2.68
N GLY A 292 -8.34 4.69 2.23
CA GLY A 292 -9.45 5.63 2.14
C GLY A 292 -9.68 6.11 0.70
N PRO A 293 -10.50 7.16 0.54
CA PRO A 293 -10.86 7.74 -0.76
C PRO A 293 -9.69 8.12 -1.67
N LEU A 294 -8.54 8.55 -1.13
CA LEU A 294 -7.37 8.92 -1.92
C LEU A 294 -6.86 7.78 -2.80
N ARG A 295 -7.18 6.52 -2.49
CA ARG A 295 -6.74 5.35 -3.27
C ARG A 295 -7.11 5.43 -4.75
N ALA A 296 -8.18 6.15 -5.10
CA ALA A 296 -8.65 6.27 -6.47
C ALA A 296 -7.65 7.02 -7.37
N SER A 297 -6.99 8.07 -6.86
CA SER A 297 -6.02 8.88 -7.61
C SER A 297 -4.57 8.63 -7.20
N GLN A 298 -4.33 8.30 -5.92
CA GLN A 298 -2.98 8.18 -5.34
C GLN A 298 -2.49 6.74 -5.24
N GLY A 299 -3.37 5.76 -5.46
CA GLY A 299 -3.09 4.34 -5.24
C GLY A 299 -3.20 3.93 -3.78
N THR A 300 -3.04 2.64 -3.52
CA THR A 300 -3.15 2.02 -2.21
C THR A 300 -1.81 2.00 -1.46
N VAL A 301 -1.79 1.58 -0.19
CA VAL A 301 -0.54 1.27 0.52
C VAL A 301 0.30 0.26 -0.28
N ARG A 302 -0.37 -0.71 -0.93
CA ARG A 302 0.27 -1.68 -1.82
C ARG A 302 0.99 -0.99 -2.97
N ASP A 303 0.48 0.08 -3.54
CA ASP A 303 1.11 0.77 -4.68
C ASP A 303 2.28 1.67 -4.26
N LEU A 304 2.22 2.24 -3.06
CA LEU A 304 3.21 3.16 -2.51
C LEU A 304 4.39 2.45 -1.83
N LEU A 305 4.19 1.23 -1.35
CA LEU A 305 5.21 0.43 -0.67
C LEU A 305 6.26 -0.08 -1.67
N ILE A 306 7.55 0.20 -1.45
CA ILE A 306 8.63 -0.22 -2.36
C ILE A 306 9.66 -1.16 -1.70
N GLY A 307 9.60 -1.31 -0.38
CA GLY A 307 10.43 -2.28 0.35
C GLY A 307 9.94 -2.55 1.76
N LEU A 308 10.30 -3.72 2.29
CA LEU A 308 10.01 -4.17 3.64
C LEU A 308 11.20 -4.91 4.24
N ARG A 309 11.31 -4.86 5.57
CA ARG A 309 12.03 -5.85 6.37
C ARG A 309 11.04 -6.54 7.30
N VAL A 310 11.09 -7.87 7.32
CA VAL A 310 10.15 -8.73 8.04
C VAL A 310 10.93 -9.79 8.78
N VAL A 311 10.57 -10.03 10.05
CA VAL A 311 11.03 -11.19 10.79
C VAL A 311 10.10 -12.36 10.50
N GLY A 312 10.62 -13.40 9.86
CA GLY A 312 9.91 -14.65 9.55
C GLY A 312 9.65 -15.49 10.81
N ALA A 313 8.86 -16.56 10.67
CA ALA A 313 8.47 -17.42 11.80
C ALA A 313 9.64 -18.16 12.46
N ASP A 314 10.77 -18.29 11.77
CA ASP A 314 12.04 -18.83 12.29
C ASP A 314 12.94 -17.75 12.93
N GLY A 315 12.47 -16.50 12.97
CA GLY A 315 13.24 -15.36 13.43
C GLY A 315 14.31 -14.88 12.45
N ALA A 316 14.33 -15.37 11.21
CA ALA A 316 15.19 -14.84 10.15
C ALA A 316 14.69 -13.45 9.72
N LEU A 317 15.63 -12.52 9.50
CA LEU A 317 15.29 -11.22 8.96
C LEU A 317 15.31 -11.27 7.43
N ILE A 318 14.14 -11.11 6.84
CA ILE A 318 13.92 -11.14 5.41
C ILE A 318 13.80 -9.69 4.92
N THR A 319 14.55 -9.36 3.88
CA THR A 319 14.45 -8.05 3.20
C THR A 319 13.88 -8.25 1.81
N GLY A 320 12.87 -7.48 1.45
CA GLY A 320 12.24 -7.53 0.14
C GLY A 320 12.07 -6.13 -0.45
N GLY A 321 12.09 -6.05 -1.78
CA GLY A 321 11.97 -4.79 -2.52
C GLY A 321 13.30 -4.03 -2.61
N GLY A 322 13.23 -2.72 -2.79
CA GLY A 322 14.42 -1.86 -2.87
C GLY A 322 14.05 -0.38 -2.88
N ARG A 323 15.04 0.48 -2.64
CA ARG A 323 14.88 1.96 -2.69
C ARG A 323 14.79 2.50 -4.12
N VAL A 324 14.47 1.65 -5.10
CA VAL A 324 14.42 1.99 -6.52
C VAL A 324 13.00 1.90 -7.03
N VAL A 325 12.61 2.84 -7.89
CA VAL A 325 11.24 2.97 -8.41
C VAL A 325 10.79 1.75 -9.21
N LYS A 326 11.72 1.02 -9.83
CA LYS A 326 11.43 -0.18 -10.62
C LYS A 326 12.31 -1.32 -10.17
N ASN A 327 11.67 -2.36 -9.62
CA ASN A 327 12.30 -3.64 -9.36
C ASN A 327 11.70 -4.70 -10.30
N VAL A 328 12.55 -5.37 -11.08
CA VAL A 328 12.15 -6.43 -12.04
C VAL A 328 12.79 -7.77 -11.72
N ALA A 329 13.39 -7.90 -10.54
CA ALA A 329 14.03 -9.12 -10.09
C ALA A 329 13.11 -9.90 -9.15
N GLY A 330 12.64 -11.07 -9.61
CA GLY A 330 11.90 -12.03 -8.80
C GLY A 330 10.47 -11.61 -8.46
N TYR A 331 9.90 -12.30 -7.46
CA TYR A 331 8.57 -12.00 -6.95
C TYR A 331 8.59 -10.78 -6.02
N ASP A 332 7.53 -9.97 -6.07
CA ASP A 332 7.34 -8.83 -5.18
C ASP A 332 6.82 -9.29 -3.81
N LEU A 333 7.68 -10.02 -3.09
CA LEU A 333 7.39 -10.56 -1.76
C LEU A 333 6.91 -9.51 -0.75
N PRO A 334 7.37 -8.23 -0.76
CA PRO A 334 6.79 -7.21 0.09
C PRO A 334 5.27 -7.12 0.02
N LYS A 335 4.68 -7.30 -1.17
CA LYS A 335 3.22 -7.20 -1.34
C LYS A 335 2.45 -8.38 -0.77
N LEU A 336 3.13 -9.50 -0.44
CA LEU A 336 2.52 -10.62 0.28
C LEU A 336 2.08 -10.21 1.69
N HIS A 337 2.81 -9.27 2.32
CA HIS A 337 2.54 -8.83 3.69
C HIS A 337 1.41 -7.80 3.78
N VAL A 338 1.05 -7.18 2.67
CA VAL A 338 -0.05 -6.20 2.62
C VAL A 338 -1.38 -6.95 2.78
N GLY A 339 -2.12 -6.64 3.85
CA GLY A 339 -3.37 -7.33 4.18
C GLY A 339 -3.18 -8.73 4.82
N ALA A 340 -1.94 -9.10 5.16
CA ALA A 340 -1.65 -10.41 5.76
C ALA A 340 -1.97 -10.50 7.25
N LEU A 341 -2.36 -9.40 7.90
CA LEU A 341 -2.73 -9.34 9.33
C LEU A 341 -1.64 -9.92 10.26
N GLY A 342 -0.37 -9.81 9.87
CA GLY A 342 0.78 -10.35 10.62
C GLY A 342 0.95 -11.87 10.57
N THR A 343 0.12 -12.60 9.82
CA THR A 343 0.13 -14.09 9.80
C THR A 343 1.32 -14.71 9.07
N VAL A 344 2.03 -13.93 8.25
CA VAL A 344 3.18 -14.38 7.44
C VAL A 344 4.51 -13.77 7.89
N GLY A 345 4.53 -13.09 9.04
CA GLY A 345 5.74 -12.52 9.65
C GLY A 345 5.51 -11.16 10.30
N VAL A 346 6.47 -10.74 11.11
CA VAL A 346 6.45 -9.47 11.84
C VAL A 346 7.15 -8.40 11.03
N ILE A 347 6.40 -7.44 10.51
CA ILE A 347 6.96 -6.34 9.71
C ILE A 347 7.65 -5.35 10.66
N VAL A 348 8.95 -5.10 10.48
CA VAL A 348 9.76 -4.24 11.38
C VAL A 348 10.15 -2.91 10.75
N GLU A 349 10.35 -2.87 9.42
CA GLU A 349 10.62 -1.64 8.67
C GLU A 349 9.88 -1.62 7.34
N ALA A 350 9.49 -0.43 6.89
CA ALA A 350 8.83 -0.21 5.62
C ALA A 350 9.43 0.97 4.88
N THR A 351 9.56 0.82 3.55
CA THR A 351 10.00 1.88 2.65
C THR A 351 8.87 2.25 1.69
N PHE A 352 8.55 3.53 1.61
CA PHE A 352 7.50 4.06 0.74
C PHE A 352 8.04 5.05 -0.28
N LYS A 353 7.37 5.09 -1.43
CA LYS A 353 7.40 6.24 -2.32
C LYS A 353 6.44 7.30 -1.79
N VAL A 354 6.94 8.51 -1.54
CA VAL A 354 6.15 9.67 -1.11
C VAL A 354 5.80 10.56 -2.31
N ARG A 355 5.03 11.61 -2.06
CA ARG A 355 4.63 12.62 -3.05
C ARG A 355 4.94 14.02 -2.53
N PRO A 356 5.09 15.03 -3.41
CA PRO A 356 4.97 16.42 -3.01
C PRO A 356 3.58 16.67 -2.41
N ARG A 357 3.49 17.54 -1.40
CA ARG A 357 2.19 18.02 -0.92
C ARG A 357 1.52 18.87 -2.01
N PRO A 358 0.21 18.71 -2.23
CA PRO A 358 -0.53 19.60 -3.10
C PRO A 358 -0.39 21.05 -2.66
N ALA A 359 -0.36 21.98 -3.63
CA ALA A 359 -0.28 23.41 -3.33
C ALA A 359 -1.59 23.94 -2.69
N ALA A 360 -2.71 23.32 -3.04
CA ALA A 360 -4.03 23.56 -2.48
C ALA A 360 -4.82 22.24 -2.50
N GLU A 361 -5.76 22.11 -1.57
CA GLU A 361 -6.76 21.04 -1.53
C GLU A 361 -8.11 21.72 -1.23
N GLU A 362 -9.11 21.53 -2.08
CA GLU A 362 -10.47 22.01 -1.86
C GLU A 362 -11.47 20.85 -1.94
N ALA A 363 -12.55 20.93 -1.16
CA ALA A 363 -13.65 19.98 -1.26
C ALA A 363 -14.94 20.70 -1.67
N MET A 364 -15.67 20.11 -2.61
CA MET A 364 -16.99 20.56 -3.02
C MET A 364 -18.03 19.51 -2.64
N VAL A 365 -19.09 19.97 -1.98
CA VAL A 365 -20.25 19.13 -1.64
C VAL A 365 -21.40 19.48 -2.58
N VAL A 366 -21.93 18.45 -3.25
CA VAL A 366 -23.08 18.56 -4.14
C VAL A 366 -24.26 17.85 -3.48
N ALA A 367 -25.24 18.63 -3.02
CA ALA A 367 -26.47 18.07 -2.45
C ALA A 367 -27.37 17.48 -3.54
N CYS A 368 -27.87 16.28 -3.27
CA CYS A 368 -28.70 15.47 -4.15
C CYS A 368 -29.97 15.03 -3.41
N ARG A 369 -31.06 14.83 -4.15
CA ARG A 369 -32.36 14.42 -3.59
C ARG A 369 -32.41 12.93 -3.25
N SER A 370 -31.52 12.14 -3.83
CA SER A 370 -31.47 10.69 -3.59
C SER A 370 -30.04 10.16 -3.73
N ALA A 371 -29.78 9.00 -3.12
CA ALA A 371 -28.50 8.30 -3.25
C ALA A 371 -28.18 7.94 -4.72
N ARG A 372 -29.20 7.68 -5.54
CA ARG A 372 -29.05 7.44 -6.98
C ARG A 372 -28.53 8.69 -7.69
N GLU A 373 -29.14 9.85 -7.44
CA GLU A 373 -28.70 11.13 -8.03
C GLU A 373 -27.28 11.49 -7.59
N ALA A 374 -26.91 11.22 -6.33
CA ALA A 374 -25.54 11.41 -5.84
C ALA A 374 -24.54 10.48 -6.55
N ALA A 375 -24.90 9.21 -6.75
CA ALA A 375 -24.07 8.27 -7.51
C ALA A 375 -23.92 8.69 -8.98
N ASP A 376 -25.00 9.12 -9.64
CA ASP A 376 -24.97 9.58 -11.03
C ASP A 376 -24.08 10.82 -11.18
N ALA A 377 -24.17 11.77 -10.25
CA ALA A 377 -23.29 12.95 -10.21
C ALA A 377 -21.81 12.57 -9.99
N ALA A 378 -21.54 11.65 -9.07
CA ALA A 378 -20.19 11.16 -8.80
C ALA A 378 -19.57 10.48 -10.05
N LEU A 379 -20.35 9.65 -10.75
CA LEU A 379 -19.92 9.01 -12.00
C LEU A 379 -19.65 10.05 -13.10
N ALA A 380 -20.52 11.06 -13.24
CA ALA A 380 -20.32 12.13 -14.21
C ALA A 380 -19.03 12.93 -13.94
N VAL A 381 -18.69 13.18 -12.68
CA VAL A 381 -17.41 13.84 -12.32
C VAL A 381 -16.22 12.93 -12.63
N ARG A 382 -16.28 11.65 -12.25
CA ARG A 382 -15.20 10.68 -12.53
C ARG A 382 -14.92 10.55 -14.03
N ASP A 383 -15.97 10.58 -14.85
CA ASP A 383 -15.85 10.41 -16.31
C ASP A 383 -15.57 11.75 -17.03
N SER A 384 -15.34 12.84 -16.29
CA SER A 384 -14.97 14.17 -16.81
C SER A 384 -13.47 14.42 -16.76
N ASP A 385 -13.02 15.52 -17.36
CA ASP A 385 -11.62 15.97 -17.32
C ASP A 385 -11.21 16.63 -15.99
N ALA A 386 -12.04 16.56 -14.94
CA ALA A 386 -11.81 17.23 -13.66
C ALA A 386 -10.72 16.60 -12.78
N ASP A 387 -10.25 15.39 -13.12
CA ASP A 387 -9.21 14.60 -12.42
C ASP A 387 -9.25 14.74 -10.87
N PRO A 388 -10.37 14.32 -10.23
CA PRO A 388 -10.55 14.55 -8.81
C PRO A 388 -9.54 13.76 -7.97
N LEU A 389 -9.02 14.40 -6.93
CA LEU A 389 -8.11 13.78 -5.97
C LEU A 389 -8.80 12.65 -5.18
N TRP A 390 -10.07 12.85 -4.83
CA TRP A 390 -10.91 11.82 -4.22
C TRP A 390 -12.40 12.11 -4.45
N LEU A 391 -13.23 11.08 -4.31
CA LEU A 391 -14.66 11.14 -4.57
C LEU A 391 -15.39 10.21 -3.61
N GLU A 392 -16.40 10.73 -2.92
CA GLU A 392 -17.28 9.95 -2.04
C GLU A 392 -18.76 10.21 -2.33
N VAL A 393 -19.59 9.21 -2.03
CA VAL A 393 -21.05 9.30 -2.11
C VAL A 393 -21.62 9.02 -0.73
N ALA A 394 -22.38 9.97 -0.20
CA ALA A 394 -23.04 9.88 1.10
C ALA A 394 -24.55 9.71 0.92
N GLY A 395 -25.15 8.86 1.75
CA GLY A 395 -26.60 8.75 1.87
C GLY A 395 -27.21 9.92 2.65
N ALA A 396 -28.54 9.92 2.80
CA ALA A 396 -29.25 10.89 3.65
C ALA A 396 -28.75 10.82 5.11
N GLY A 397 -28.46 11.97 5.71
CA GLY A 397 -27.84 12.05 7.04
C GLY A 397 -26.37 11.57 7.10
N GLY A 398 -25.77 11.30 5.93
CA GLY A 398 -24.40 10.79 5.79
C GLY A 398 -23.33 11.88 5.71
N LEU A 399 -23.64 13.14 5.99
CA LEU A 399 -22.65 14.20 6.12
C LEU A 399 -22.80 14.89 7.48
N PRO A 400 -21.69 15.05 8.24
CA PRO A 400 -21.74 15.79 9.50
C PRO A 400 -22.05 17.28 9.30
N GLU A 401 -21.65 17.85 8.16
CA GLU A 401 -21.95 19.23 7.74
C GLU A 401 -22.18 19.28 6.21
N GLY A 402 -23.23 19.96 5.74
CA GLY A 402 -23.52 20.09 4.30
C GLY A 402 -24.90 20.67 3.97
N PRO A 403 -25.16 21.03 2.69
CA PRO A 403 -26.34 21.81 2.30
C PRO A 403 -27.67 21.00 2.19
N GLY A 404 -27.97 20.12 3.16
CA GLY A 404 -29.30 19.50 3.30
C GLY A 404 -29.32 18.14 4.01
N GLU A 405 -30.52 17.63 4.27
CA GLU A 405 -30.79 16.30 4.86
C GLU A 405 -30.67 15.15 3.84
N GLY A 406 -30.51 15.48 2.55
CA GLY A 406 -30.46 14.52 1.43
C GLY A 406 -29.12 13.80 1.26
N ALA A 407 -29.01 13.02 0.19
CA ALA A 407 -27.76 12.39 -0.22
C ALA A 407 -26.78 13.43 -0.79
N ALA A 408 -25.50 13.09 -0.90
CA ALA A 408 -24.51 14.00 -1.46
C ALA A 408 -23.40 13.29 -2.21
N ALA A 409 -22.84 13.96 -3.21
CA ALA A 409 -21.55 13.65 -3.79
C ALA A 409 -20.51 14.65 -3.26
N VAL A 410 -19.38 14.14 -2.78
CA VAL A 410 -18.27 14.97 -2.28
C VAL A 410 -17.06 14.76 -3.15
N VAL A 411 -16.53 15.84 -3.69
CA VAL A 411 -15.40 15.84 -4.63
C VAL A 411 -14.25 16.61 -4.01
N GLY A 412 -13.08 15.97 -3.88
CA GLY A 412 -11.83 16.63 -3.53
C GLY A 412 -11.01 16.98 -4.78
N LEU A 413 -10.52 18.21 -4.85
CA LEU A 413 -9.68 18.74 -5.93
C LEU A 413 -8.30 19.18 -5.40
#